data_AF-A0A9D1HR00-F1
#
_entry.id   AF-A0A9D1HR00-F1
#
_cell.length_a   1.000
_cell.length_b   1.000
_cell.length_c   1.000
_cell.angle_alpha   90.00
_cell.angle_beta   90.00
_cell.angle_gamma   90.00
#
_symmetry.space_group_name_H-M   'P 1'
#
loop_
_entity.id
_entity.type
_entity.pdbx_description
1 polymer ?
#
loop_
_entity_poly.entity_id
_entity_poly.type
_entity_poly.pdbx_seq_one_letter_code
_entity_poly.pdbx_strand_id
1 'polypeptide(L)'
;MKKGLRFIIALLLMAGVGALTFLPVLSIASVNIAVKDMILLAFNQLAGLEALQEVGVLVQSYISPFGYVLIGGLVLAALLAILIMILGGKKPYILSIFGLIALNGYIGGLVYFLYDKFQNLAQGVAFYQLEGGLVFSWLPVILWAVVNIVMVVLAIVGIRLNGQDRQVEKEILMPESYPGSVAERLEEKEVVFQGALLGVAGQYLGLAYPLQGMQPVYIAEDDTGLYVSKQAQTTFLAQVQYDKTRQEYQLAVQALHTVHLDSGQPLGARLYYLPRGTQLHFISAQEELVLG
;
A
#
# COMPACT_ATOMS: atom_id res chain seq x y z
N MET A 1 -2.30 2.73 -13.70
CA MET A 1 -2.00 3.96 -12.91
C MET A 1 -2.18 3.82 -11.39
N LYS A 2 -2.92 2.80 -10.86
CA LYS A 2 -3.23 2.63 -9.42
C LYS A 2 -2.04 2.24 -8.52
N LYS A 3 -1.01 1.57 -9.06
CA LYS A 3 0.21 1.17 -8.31
C LYS A 3 1.18 2.34 -8.04
N GLY A 4 1.06 3.45 -8.78
CA GLY A 4 1.98 4.61 -8.70
C GLY A 4 1.74 5.53 -7.50
N LEU A 5 0.49 5.65 -7.04
CA LEU A 5 0.10 6.67 -6.07
C LEU A 5 0.78 6.49 -4.70
N ARG A 6 0.96 5.24 -4.24
CA ARG A 6 1.73 4.96 -3.00
C ARG A 6 3.19 5.41 -3.11
N PHE A 7 3.81 5.31 -4.28
CA PHE A 7 5.18 5.78 -4.50
C PHE A 7 5.24 7.30 -4.52
N ILE A 8 4.23 7.97 -5.07
CA ILE A 8 4.12 9.43 -5.02
C ILE A 8 4.00 9.90 -3.56
N ILE A 9 3.16 9.26 -2.75
CA ILE A 9 3.01 9.59 -1.31
C ILE A 9 4.35 9.39 -0.59
N ALA A 10 5.02 8.26 -0.78
CA ALA A 10 6.30 7.99 -0.14
C ALA A 10 7.41 8.97 -0.60
N LEU A 11 7.42 9.35 -1.88
CA LEU A 11 8.36 10.33 -2.42
C LEU A 11 8.09 11.74 -1.87
N LEU A 12 6.82 12.14 -1.76
CA LEU A 12 6.42 13.41 -1.14
C LEU A 12 6.81 13.46 0.34
N LEU A 13 6.67 12.34 1.06
CA LEU A 13 7.10 12.24 2.45
C LEU A 13 8.60 12.49 2.56
N MET A 14 9.41 11.81 1.75
CA MET A 14 10.87 12.00 1.75
C MET A 14 11.28 13.41 1.31
N ALA A 15 10.59 13.99 0.32
CA ALA A 15 10.82 15.37 -0.10
C ALA A 15 10.49 16.37 1.02
N GLY A 16 9.39 16.16 1.74
CA GLY A 16 9.04 16.96 2.91
C GLY A 16 10.08 16.85 4.03
N VAL A 17 10.59 15.65 4.29
CA VAL A 17 11.64 15.42 5.30
C VAL A 17 12.92 16.16 4.87
N GLY A 18 13.28 16.09 3.60
CA GLY A 18 14.39 16.85 3.04
C GLY A 18 14.22 18.35 3.27
N ALA A 19 13.06 18.91 2.94
CA ALA A 19 12.79 20.34 3.16
C ALA A 19 12.94 20.73 4.64
N LEU A 20 12.42 19.93 5.57
CA LEU A 20 12.53 20.21 7.01
C LEU A 20 13.98 20.06 7.53
N THR A 21 14.77 19.17 6.91
CA THR A 21 16.16 18.89 7.32
C THR A 21 17.14 19.97 6.85
N PHE A 22 16.95 20.48 5.62
CA PHE A 22 17.91 21.34 4.94
C PHE A 22 17.54 22.83 4.95
N LEU A 23 16.27 23.19 5.14
CA LEU A 23 15.88 24.59 5.21
C LEU A 23 16.19 25.18 6.61
N PRO A 24 16.57 26.47 6.68
CA PRO A 24 16.82 27.14 7.95
C PRO A 24 15.57 27.16 8.84
N VAL A 25 15.73 26.68 10.07
CA VAL A 25 14.68 26.74 11.11
C VAL A 25 15.00 27.83 12.12
N LEU A 26 16.28 28.15 12.31
CA LEU A 26 16.73 29.16 13.24
C LEU A 26 17.71 30.11 12.57
N SER A 27 17.59 31.40 12.86
CA SER A 27 18.56 32.41 12.44
C SER A 27 19.08 33.14 13.67
N ILE A 28 20.40 33.28 13.76
CA ILE A 28 21.11 34.03 14.79
C ILE A 28 22.03 35.00 14.07
N ALA A 29 21.76 36.30 14.15
CA ALA A 29 22.43 37.34 13.36
C ALA A 29 22.45 36.99 11.85
N SER A 30 23.63 36.72 11.28
CA SER A 30 23.83 36.32 9.88
C SER A 30 23.92 34.80 9.67
N VAL A 31 23.84 34.00 10.73
CA VAL A 31 23.97 32.54 10.67
C VAL A 31 22.61 31.89 10.60
N ASN A 32 22.41 31.07 9.57
CA ASN A 32 21.22 30.24 9.39
C ASN A 32 21.53 28.81 9.83
N ILE A 33 20.69 28.27 10.70
CA ILE A 33 20.83 26.95 11.31
C ILE A 33 19.63 26.11 10.86
N ALA A 34 19.90 25.06 10.08
CA ALA A 34 18.93 24.05 9.70
C ALA A 34 18.95 22.87 10.69
N VAL A 35 17.96 21.98 10.61
CA VAL A 35 17.90 20.79 11.49
C VAL A 35 19.13 19.91 11.37
N LYS A 36 19.71 19.77 10.16
CA LYS A 36 20.99 19.04 10.00
C LYS A 36 22.12 19.64 10.84
N ASP A 37 22.18 20.96 10.94
CA ASP A 37 23.23 21.66 11.68
C ASP A 37 22.97 21.52 13.19
N MET A 38 21.69 21.52 13.61
CA MET A 38 21.30 21.22 14.99
C MET A 38 21.71 19.80 15.40
N ILE A 39 21.56 18.80 14.53
CA ILE A 39 22.02 17.43 14.79
C ILE A 39 23.54 17.43 14.98
N LEU A 40 24.30 18.07 14.09
CA LEU A 40 25.77 18.15 14.22
C LEU A 40 26.20 18.84 15.53
N LEU A 41 25.57 19.98 15.88
CA LEU A 41 25.80 20.63 17.17
C LEU A 41 25.52 19.70 18.36
N ALA A 42 24.42 18.94 18.30
CA ALA A 42 24.02 18.06 19.39
C ALA A 42 25.10 17.01 19.73
N PHE A 43 25.85 16.56 18.72
CA PHE A 43 26.93 15.57 18.84
C PHE A 43 28.33 16.18 18.91
N ASN A 44 28.43 17.47 19.27
CA ASN A 44 29.70 18.19 19.40
C ASN A 44 30.54 18.23 18.10
N GLN A 45 29.86 18.18 16.96
CA GLN A 45 30.49 18.35 15.65
C GLN A 45 30.32 19.79 15.18
N LEU A 46 31.22 20.66 15.63
CA LEU A 46 31.30 22.07 15.23
C LEU A 46 32.09 22.28 13.92
N ALA A 47 32.61 21.21 13.31
CA ALA A 47 33.34 21.28 12.06
C ALA A 47 32.45 21.88 10.94
N GLY A 48 32.86 23.03 10.39
CA GLY A 48 32.11 23.76 9.36
C GLY A 48 31.19 24.87 9.87
N LEU A 49 31.12 25.11 11.19
CA LEU A 49 30.32 26.16 11.83
C LEU A 49 31.21 27.14 12.62
N GLU A 50 32.33 27.56 12.01
CA GLU A 50 33.34 28.43 12.62
C GLU A 50 32.75 29.74 13.15
N ALA A 51 31.75 30.30 12.44
CA ALA A 51 31.01 31.50 12.85
C ALA A 51 30.18 31.33 14.14
N LEU A 52 29.95 30.10 14.60
CA LEU A 52 29.25 29.80 15.84
C LEU A 52 30.19 29.44 16.99
N GLN A 53 31.52 29.48 16.87
CA GLN A 53 32.37 29.07 18.01
C GLN A 53 32.14 29.92 19.28
N GLU A 54 31.79 31.21 19.14
CA GLU A 54 31.55 32.12 20.27
C GLU A 54 30.16 31.94 20.93
N VAL A 55 29.11 31.66 20.14
CA VAL A 55 27.72 31.50 20.62
C VAL A 55 27.32 30.01 20.73
N GLY A 56 28.13 29.15 20.15
CA GLY A 56 27.83 27.74 19.88
C GLY A 56 27.83 26.89 21.12
N VAL A 57 28.64 27.20 22.14
CA VAL A 57 28.61 26.48 23.43
C VAL A 57 27.26 26.68 24.13
N LEU A 58 26.75 27.92 24.12
CA LEU A 58 25.44 28.23 24.68
C LEU A 58 24.35 27.50 23.89
N VAL A 59 24.30 27.66 22.57
CA VAL A 59 23.28 27.03 21.71
C VAL A 59 23.36 25.50 21.78
N GLN A 60 24.57 24.93 21.82
CA GLN A 60 24.81 23.50 21.97
C GLN A 60 24.22 22.95 23.27
N SER A 61 24.36 23.66 24.39
CA SER A 61 23.78 23.22 25.67
C SER A 61 22.25 23.06 25.61
N TYR A 62 21.57 23.85 24.77
CA TYR A 62 20.12 23.77 24.56
C TYR A 62 19.73 22.71 23.54
N ILE A 63 20.57 22.44 22.52
CA ILE A 63 20.28 21.51 21.43
C ILE A 63 20.71 20.07 21.77
N SER A 64 21.77 19.87 22.56
CA SER A 64 22.35 18.56 22.87
C SER A 64 21.33 17.50 23.35
N PRO A 65 20.36 17.82 24.22
CA PRO A 65 19.34 16.85 24.64
C PRO A 65 18.44 16.33 23.50
N PHE A 66 18.35 17.08 22.40
CA PHE A 66 17.45 16.78 21.28
C PHE A 66 18.13 16.00 20.14
N GLY A 67 19.44 15.78 20.17
CA GLY A 67 20.17 15.15 19.05
C GLY A 67 19.56 13.81 18.62
N TYR A 68 19.36 12.89 19.57
CA TYR A 68 18.73 11.59 19.30
C TYR A 68 17.25 11.70 18.91
N VAL A 69 16.54 12.70 19.42
CA VAL A 69 15.12 12.95 19.08
C VAL A 69 15.01 13.42 17.63
N LEU A 70 15.88 14.34 17.20
CA LEU A 70 15.94 14.80 15.80
C LEU A 70 16.23 13.64 14.84
N ILE A 71 17.22 12.79 15.16
CA ILE A 71 17.53 11.60 14.36
C ILE A 71 16.35 10.61 14.37
N GLY A 72 15.73 10.39 15.52
CA GLY A 72 14.58 9.51 15.66
C GLY A 72 13.43 9.90 14.74
N GLY A 73 13.14 11.21 14.62
CA GLY A 73 12.14 11.72 13.68
C GLY A 73 12.45 11.39 12.21
N LEU A 74 13.71 11.56 11.79
CA LEU A 74 14.16 11.22 10.43
C LEU A 74 14.03 9.72 10.15
N VAL A 75 14.45 8.89 11.10
CA VAL A 75 14.37 7.42 10.98
C VAL A 75 12.91 6.96 10.91
N LEU A 76 12.03 7.49 11.77
CA LEU A 76 10.60 7.17 11.75
C LEU A 76 9.95 7.53 10.42
N ALA A 77 10.27 8.71 9.87
CA ALA A 77 9.74 9.14 8.58
C ALA A 77 10.24 8.24 7.43
N ALA A 78 11.52 7.87 7.44
CA ALA A 78 12.10 6.95 6.45
C ALA A 78 11.47 5.55 6.53
N LEU A 79 11.31 4.99 7.74
CA LEU A 79 10.65 3.70 7.93
C LEU A 79 9.19 3.73 7.44
N LEU A 80 8.45 4.80 7.73
CA LEU A 80 7.09 4.99 7.24
C LEU A 80 7.06 5.01 5.70
N ALA A 81 7.98 5.73 5.06
CA ALA A 81 8.06 5.79 3.60
C ALA A 81 8.32 4.40 2.99
N ILE A 82 9.24 3.63 3.56
CA ILE A 82 9.56 2.26 3.13
C ILE A 82 8.35 1.34 3.28
N LEU A 83 7.66 1.38 4.43
CA LEU A 83 6.46 0.57 4.66
C LEU A 83 5.34 0.88 3.66
N ILE A 84 5.13 2.17 3.32
CA ILE A 84 4.15 2.59 2.30
C ILE A 84 4.49 2.00 0.92
N MET A 85 5.78 1.90 0.57
CA MET A 85 6.21 1.33 -0.71
C MET A 85 6.03 -0.19 -0.77
N ILE A 86 6.29 -0.91 0.32
CA ILE A 86 6.25 -2.38 0.37
C ILE A 86 4.81 -2.92 0.39
N LEU A 87 3.91 -2.26 1.11
CA LEU A 87 2.56 -2.77 1.35
C LEU A 87 1.66 -2.76 0.10
N GLY A 88 0.93 -3.85 -0.11
CA GLY A 88 -0.04 -4.03 -1.20
C GLY A 88 -1.48 -3.63 -0.86
N GLY A 89 -2.27 -3.38 -1.91
CA GLY A 89 -3.71 -3.10 -1.80
C GLY A 89 -4.01 -1.78 -1.08
N LYS A 90 -4.93 -1.82 -0.10
CA LYS A 90 -5.42 -0.63 0.64
C LYS A 90 -4.62 -0.29 1.89
N LYS A 91 -3.79 -1.22 2.36
CA LYS A 91 -2.90 -1.08 3.52
C LYS A 91 -1.96 0.14 3.45
N PRO A 92 -1.25 0.44 2.33
CA PRO A 92 -0.32 1.57 2.30
C PRO A 92 -1.02 2.91 2.50
N TYR A 93 -2.24 3.09 2.00
CA TYR A 93 -3.00 4.33 2.16
C TYR A 93 -3.54 4.51 3.58
N ILE A 94 -4.03 3.43 4.20
CA ILE A 94 -4.46 3.44 5.60
C ILE A 94 -3.26 3.75 6.51
N LEU A 95 -2.13 3.08 6.28
CA LEU A 95 -0.90 3.33 7.02
C LEU A 95 -0.41 4.77 6.81
N SER A 96 -0.53 5.32 5.61
CA SER A 96 -0.16 6.72 5.34
C SER A 96 -0.96 7.67 6.23
N ILE A 97 -2.29 7.49 6.35
CA ILE A 97 -3.11 8.39 7.18
C ILE A 97 -2.69 8.33 8.65
N PHE A 98 -2.68 7.13 9.25
CA PHE A 98 -2.35 6.99 10.67
C PHE A 98 -0.88 7.31 10.97
N GLY A 99 0.02 6.88 10.08
CA GLY A 99 1.46 7.15 10.20
C GLY A 99 1.77 8.64 10.08
N LEU A 100 1.13 9.37 9.15
CA LEU A 100 1.28 10.82 9.05
C LEU A 100 0.71 11.53 10.28
N ILE A 101 -0.43 11.10 10.83
CA ILE A 101 -0.96 11.68 12.08
C ILE A 101 0.05 11.52 13.22
N ALA A 102 0.57 10.30 13.42
CA ALA A 102 1.56 10.02 14.46
C ALA A 102 2.86 10.82 14.26
N LEU A 103 3.36 10.86 13.02
CA LEU A 103 4.59 11.60 12.67
C LEU A 103 4.42 13.12 12.85
N ASN A 104 3.28 13.68 12.47
CA ASN A 104 2.99 15.09 12.69
C ASN A 104 2.83 15.41 14.18
N GLY A 105 2.25 14.51 14.98
CA GLY A 105 2.21 14.65 16.44
C GLY A 105 3.62 14.70 17.04
N TYR A 106 4.50 13.80 16.58
CA TYR A 106 5.91 13.77 16.99
C TYR A 106 6.65 15.06 16.61
N ILE A 107 6.60 15.45 15.35
CA ILE A 107 7.28 16.66 14.83
C ILE A 107 6.68 17.92 15.47
N GLY A 108 5.36 18.01 15.64
CA GLY A 108 4.69 19.12 16.29
C GLY A 108 5.12 19.28 17.75
N GLY A 109 5.23 18.17 18.49
CA GLY A 109 5.79 18.18 19.84
C GLY A 109 7.24 18.66 19.86
N LEU A 110 8.08 18.18 18.94
CA LEU A 110 9.48 18.60 18.83
C LEU A 110 9.61 20.09 18.51
N VAL A 111 8.85 20.60 17.54
CA VAL A 111 8.83 22.03 17.18
C VAL A 111 8.39 22.87 18.37
N TYR A 112 7.35 22.45 19.10
CA TYR A 112 6.89 23.14 20.31
C TYR A 112 7.98 23.22 21.38
N PHE A 113 8.62 22.10 21.70
CA PHE A 113 9.70 22.06 22.71
C PHE A 113 10.90 22.90 22.30
N LEU A 114 11.32 22.82 21.04
CA LEU A 114 12.42 23.64 20.53
C LEU A 114 12.07 25.12 20.57
N TYR A 115 10.86 25.49 20.12
CA TYR A 115 10.40 26.87 20.15
C TYR A 115 10.38 27.44 21.57
N ASP A 116 9.82 26.71 22.54
CA ASP A 116 9.81 27.11 23.95
C ASP A 116 11.22 27.32 24.49
N LYS A 117 12.13 26.37 24.26
CA LYS A 117 13.54 26.48 24.68
C LYS A 117 14.25 27.67 24.03
N PHE A 118 14.01 27.91 22.75
CA PHE A 118 14.60 29.01 22.02
C PHE A 118 14.05 30.37 22.44
N GLN A 119 12.75 30.48 22.76
CA GLN A 119 12.18 31.72 23.31
C GLN A 119 12.74 32.04 24.69
N ASN A 120 12.90 31.04 25.56
CA ASN A 120 13.55 31.21 26.86
C ASN A 120 15.01 31.69 26.70
N LEU A 121 15.74 31.13 25.73
CA LEU A 121 17.10 31.59 25.41
C LEU A 121 17.10 33.01 24.83
N ALA A 122 16.17 33.35 23.94
CA ALA A 122 16.04 34.67 23.35
C ALA A 122 15.77 35.75 24.42
N GLN A 123 14.92 35.46 25.42
CA GLN A 123 14.70 36.36 26.57
C GLN A 123 15.97 36.53 27.42
N GLY A 124 16.70 35.43 27.66
CA GLY A 124 17.98 35.48 28.35
C GLY A 124 19.04 36.30 27.61
N VAL A 125 19.12 36.17 26.28
CA VAL A 125 20.07 36.91 25.43
C VAL A 125 19.67 38.39 25.28
N ALA A 126 18.37 38.69 25.17
CA ALA A 126 17.85 40.06 25.12
C ALA A 126 18.17 40.85 26.40
N PHE A 127 18.22 40.17 27.55
CA PHE A 127 18.68 40.77 28.82
C PHE A 127 20.15 41.26 28.75
N TYR A 128 21.00 40.63 27.92
CA TYR A 128 22.41 40.98 27.75
C TYR A 128 22.70 41.92 26.57
N GLN A 129 21.66 42.44 25.87
CA GLN A 129 21.80 43.38 24.75
C GLN A 129 22.73 42.92 23.60
N LEU A 130 22.88 41.61 23.39
CA LEU A 130 23.65 41.09 22.26
C LEU A 130 22.93 41.41 20.93
N GLU A 131 23.61 42.11 20.02
CA GLU A 131 23.08 42.45 18.69
C GLU A 131 22.85 41.19 17.83
N GLY A 132 21.70 41.12 17.16
CA GLY A 132 21.39 40.04 16.20
C GLY A 132 20.46 38.93 16.70
N GLY A 133 19.50 39.26 17.58
CA GLY A 133 18.56 38.36 18.25
C GLY A 133 18.07 37.11 17.51
N LEU A 134 17.69 36.10 18.28
CA LEU A 134 17.33 34.77 17.79
C LEU A 134 15.93 34.76 17.16
N VAL A 135 15.85 34.35 15.88
CA VAL A 135 14.60 34.30 15.11
C VAL A 135 14.27 32.86 14.71
N PHE A 136 13.05 32.43 15.02
CA PHE A 136 12.52 31.14 14.59
C PHE A 136 11.80 31.28 13.25
N SER A 137 12.22 30.49 12.25
CA SER A 137 11.65 30.48 10.92
C SER A 137 10.52 29.45 10.83
N TRP A 138 9.28 29.94 10.67
CA TRP A 138 8.10 29.07 10.53
C TRP A 138 7.93 28.45 9.13
N LEU A 139 8.65 28.96 8.13
CA LEU A 139 8.49 28.54 6.73
C LEU A 139 8.67 27.02 6.52
N PRO A 140 9.73 26.35 7.03
CA PRO A 140 9.89 24.91 6.84
C PRO A 140 8.76 24.10 7.48
N VAL A 141 8.25 24.55 8.64
CA VAL A 141 7.15 23.91 9.37
C VAL A 141 5.84 24.03 8.59
N ILE A 142 5.58 25.20 8.00
CA ILE A 142 4.38 25.43 7.17
C ILE A 142 4.45 24.59 5.90
N LEU A 143 5.60 24.57 5.21
CA LEU A 143 5.78 23.73 4.01
C LEU A 143 5.59 22.26 4.32
N TRP A 144 6.15 21.77 5.43
CA TRP A 144 5.92 20.42 5.93
C TRP A 144 4.42 20.15 6.12
N ALA A 145 3.71 21.01 6.84
CA ALA A 145 2.28 20.83 7.09
C ALA A 145 1.45 20.77 5.80
N VAL A 146 1.73 21.65 4.83
CA VAL A 146 1.04 21.67 3.53
C VAL A 146 1.27 20.39 2.75
N VAL A 147 2.52 19.92 2.65
CA VAL A 147 2.85 18.65 1.97
C VAL A 147 2.14 17.47 2.64
N ASN A 148 2.05 17.46 3.98
CA ASN A 148 1.35 16.42 4.73
C ASN A 148 -0.16 16.41 4.46
N ILE A 149 -0.80 17.59 4.37
CA ILE A 149 -2.22 17.68 3.98
C ILE A 149 -2.43 17.08 2.57
N VAL A 150 -1.57 17.42 1.62
CA VAL A 150 -1.64 16.86 0.25
C VAL A 150 -1.51 15.34 0.29
N MET A 151 -0.56 14.80 1.06
CA MET A 151 -0.39 13.34 1.19
C MET A 151 -1.61 12.65 1.79
N VAL A 152 -2.28 13.25 2.77
CA VAL A 152 -3.53 12.71 3.34
C VAL A 152 -4.64 12.70 2.29
N VAL A 153 -4.78 13.77 1.50
CA VAL A 153 -5.75 13.82 0.40
C VAL A 153 -5.47 12.72 -0.63
N LEU A 154 -4.21 12.55 -1.04
CA LEU A 154 -3.81 11.48 -1.96
C LEU A 154 -4.09 10.09 -1.36
N ALA A 155 -3.88 9.88 -0.06
CA ALA A 155 -4.19 8.63 0.59
C ALA A 155 -5.70 8.33 0.58
N ILE A 156 -6.56 9.32 0.84
CA ILE A 156 -8.03 9.18 0.76
C ILE A 156 -8.45 8.83 -0.67
N VAL A 157 -7.90 9.51 -1.68
CA VAL A 157 -8.14 9.21 -3.10
C VAL A 157 -7.69 7.79 -3.43
N GLY A 158 -6.51 7.37 -2.94
CA GLY A 158 -6.00 6.02 -3.12
C GLY A 158 -6.91 4.93 -2.56
N ILE A 159 -7.53 5.15 -1.40
CA ILE A 159 -8.51 4.22 -0.82
C ILE A 159 -9.74 4.10 -1.73
N ARG A 160 -10.31 5.23 -2.20
CA ARG A 160 -11.50 5.21 -3.07
C ARG A 160 -11.25 4.50 -4.40
N LEU A 161 -10.12 4.79 -5.05
CA LEU A 161 -9.74 4.16 -6.32
C LEU A 161 -9.48 2.65 -6.20
N ASN A 162 -9.09 2.19 -4.99
CA ASN A 162 -8.86 0.77 -4.70
C ASN A 162 -10.11 0.04 -4.20
N GLY A 163 -11.17 0.77 -3.84
CA GLY A 163 -12.48 0.21 -3.48
C GLY A 163 -13.35 -0.16 -4.68
N GLN A 164 -13.12 0.48 -5.83
CA GLN A 164 -13.98 0.33 -7.02
C GLN A 164 -13.76 -0.96 -7.83
N ASP A 165 -12.60 -1.63 -7.73
CA ASP A 165 -12.34 -2.89 -8.45
C ASP A 165 -12.70 -4.16 -7.63
N ARG A 166 -13.11 -4.02 -6.36
CA ARG A 166 -13.27 -5.13 -5.41
C ARG A 166 -14.73 -5.54 -5.13
N GLN A 167 -15.69 -5.13 -5.95
CA GLN A 167 -17.00 -5.77 -6.00
C GLN A 167 -16.99 -6.94 -7.00
N VAL A 168 -16.04 -7.89 -6.82
CA VAL A 168 -16.29 -9.25 -7.27
C VAL A 168 -17.10 -9.87 -6.15
N GLU A 169 -18.40 -9.95 -6.39
CA GLU A 169 -19.37 -10.63 -5.52
C GLU A 169 -18.85 -12.05 -5.26
N LYS A 170 -18.23 -12.26 -4.10
CA LYS A 170 -18.03 -13.61 -3.56
C LYS A 170 -19.40 -14.08 -3.07
N GLU A 171 -20.27 -14.45 -4.00
CA GLU A 171 -21.44 -15.24 -3.68
C GLU A 171 -20.92 -16.63 -3.28
N ILE A 172 -20.68 -16.79 -1.98
CA ILE A 172 -20.39 -18.09 -1.38
C ILE A 172 -21.72 -18.83 -1.37
N LEU A 173 -22.03 -19.57 -2.44
CA LEU A 173 -23.08 -20.57 -2.41
C LEU A 173 -22.57 -21.71 -1.53
N MET A 174 -23.00 -21.72 -0.26
CA MET A 174 -22.85 -22.89 0.59
C MET A 174 -23.57 -24.07 -0.08
N PRO A 175 -23.06 -25.31 0.00
CA PRO A 175 -23.86 -26.46 -0.38
C PRO A 175 -25.09 -26.46 0.53
N GLU A 176 -26.27 -26.21 -0.04
CA GLU A 176 -27.53 -26.32 0.68
C GLU A 176 -27.57 -27.71 1.34
N SER A 177 -27.47 -27.74 2.67
CA SER A 177 -27.92 -28.88 3.46
C SER A 177 -29.44 -28.90 3.35
N TYR A 178 -29.97 -29.56 2.32
CA TYR A 178 -31.41 -29.69 2.09
C TYR A 178 -32.06 -30.58 3.17
N PRO A 179 -32.93 -30.04 4.04
CA PRO A 179 -33.79 -30.84 4.89
C PRO A 179 -35.14 -30.97 4.17
N GLY A 180 -35.36 -32.07 3.44
CA GLY A 180 -36.61 -32.30 2.72
C GLY A 180 -36.78 -33.77 2.36
N SER A 181 -37.94 -34.33 2.69
CA SER A 181 -38.27 -35.74 2.45
C SER A 181 -38.46 -36.01 0.96
N VAL A 182 -38.11 -37.23 0.55
CA VAL A 182 -38.05 -37.69 -0.86
C VAL A 182 -39.38 -37.51 -1.63
N ALA A 183 -40.51 -37.33 -0.93
CA ALA A 183 -41.84 -37.22 -1.50
C ALA A 183 -42.14 -35.88 -2.21
N GLU A 184 -41.38 -34.81 -1.91
CA GLU A 184 -41.62 -33.48 -2.51
C GLU A 184 -40.95 -33.30 -3.90
N ARG A 185 -40.27 -34.35 -4.40
CA ARG A 185 -39.40 -34.29 -5.59
C ARG A 185 -40.05 -34.68 -6.93
N LEU A 186 -41.38 -34.74 -7.03
CA LEU A 186 -42.05 -35.11 -8.29
C LEU A 186 -42.66 -33.93 -9.06
N GLU A 187 -42.24 -32.69 -8.76
CA GLU A 187 -42.33 -31.59 -9.73
C GLU A 187 -40.93 -31.29 -10.27
N GLU A 188 -40.52 -32.08 -11.26
CA GLU A 188 -39.29 -31.92 -12.02
C GLU A 188 -39.28 -30.55 -12.74
N LYS A 189 -38.57 -29.56 -12.17
CA LYS A 189 -37.73 -28.73 -13.02
C LYS A 189 -36.48 -29.55 -13.30
N GLU A 190 -36.33 -30.05 -14.53
CA GLU A 190 -35.06 -30.59 -15.01
C GLU A 190 -33.95 -29.59 -14.72
N VAL A 191 -33.15 -29.85 -13.67
CA VAL A 191 -31.91 -29.12 -13.42
C VAL A 191 -30.90 -29.65 -14.43
N VAL A 192 -31.00 -29.15 -15.67
CA VAL A 192 -30.06 -29.47 -16.73
C VAL A 192 -28.67 -29.00 -16.30
N PHE A 193 -27.74 -29.94 -16.07
CA PHE A 193 -26.36 -29.65 -15.71
C PHE A 193 -25.70 -28.75 -16.77
N GLN A 194 -25.13 -27.63 -16.35
CA GLN A 194 -24.55 -26.62 -17.24
C GLN A 194 -23.03 -26.47 -17.07
N GLY A 195 -22.37 -27.45 -16.45
CA GLY A 195 -20.93 -27.40 -16.16
C GLY A 195 -20.61 -26.67 -14.85
N ALA A 196 -19.48 -27.01 -14.24
CA ALA A 196 -18.94 -26.39 -13.05
C ALA A 196 -17.41 -26.40 -13.06
N LEU A 197 -16.80 -25.42 -12.39
CA LEU A 197 -15.38 -25.40 -12.05
C LEU A 197 -15.23 -25.73 -10.56
N LEU A 198 -14.51 -26.80 -10.24
CA LEU A 198 -14.26 -27.27 -8.89
C LEU A 198 -12.86 -26.87 -8.46
N GLY A 199 -12.69 -26.25 -7.29
CA GLY A 199 -11.37 -26.03 -6.72
C GLY A 199 -10.91 -27.23 -5.91
N VAL A 200 -9.74 -27.76 -6.26
CA VAL A 200 -9.16 -28.96 -5.61
C VAL A 200 -7.90 -28.65 -4.80
N ALA A 201 -7.38 -27.42 -4.87
CA ALA A 201 -6.29 -26.94 -4.02
C ALA A 201 -6.39 -25.42 -3.77
N GLY A 202 -5.55 -24.91 -2.86
CA GLY A 202 -5.43 -23.48 -2.58
C GLY A 202 -6.66 -22.86 -1.93
N GLN A 203 -6.91 -21.57 -2.20
CA GLN A 203 -8.05 -20.85 -1.62
C GLN A 203 -9.42 -21.29 -2.17
N TYR A 204 -9.42 -22.14 -3.20
CA TYR A 204 -10.62 -22.66 -3.85
C TYR A 204 -10.97 -24.09 -3.44
N LEU A 205 -10.20 -24.73 -2.56
CA LEU A 205 -10.45 -26.10 -2.11
C LEU A 205 -11.92 -26.29 -1.64
N GLY A 206 -12.63 -27.18 -2.32
CA GLY A 206 -14.03 -27.53 -2.01
C GLY A 206 -15.08 -26.56 -2.53
N LEU A 207 -14.70 -25.50 -3.27
CA LEU A 207 -15.64 -24.57 -3.90
C LEU A 207 -16.02 -25.03 -5.31
N ALA A 208 -17.30 -24.86 -5.65
CA ALA A 208 -17.84 -25.17 -6.98
C ALA A 208 -18.43 -23.92 -7.63
N TYR A 209 -17.96 -23.57 -8.83
CA TYR A 209 -18.43 -22.45 -9.62
C TYR A 209 -19.28 -22.94 -10.79
N PRO A 210 -20.61 -22.80 -10.74
CA PRO A 210 -21.47 -23.29 -11.81
C PRO A 210 -21.39 -22.38 -13.05
N LEU A 211 -21.25 -22.97 -14.23
CA LEU A 211 -21.21 -22.28 -15.53
C LEU A 211 -22.62 -22.11 -16.10
N GLN A 212 -23.47 -21.40 -15.36
CA GLN A 212 -24.86 -21.20 -15.76
C GLN A 212 -25.00 -20.27 -16.97
N GLY A 213 -25.95 -20.58 -17.85
CA GLY A 213 -26.37 -19.69 -18.93
C GLY A 213 -25.40 -19.59 -20.12
N MET A 214 -24.48 -20.55 -20.29
CA MET A 214 -23.43 -20.52 -21.32
C MET A 214 -22.54 -19.27 -21.23
N GLN A 215 -22.47 -18.61 -20.07
CA GLN A 215 -21.59 -17.47 -19.90
C GLN A 215 -20.16 -17.94 -19.57
N PRO A 216 -19.15 -17.37 -20.23
CA PRO A 216 -17.77 -17.71 -19.92
C PRO A 216 -17.37 -17.17 -18.55
N VAL A 217 -16.52 -17.93 -17.89
CA VAL A 217 -15.86 -17.54 -16.65
C VAL A 217 -14.38 -17.34 -16.95
N TYR A 218 -13.82 -16.25 -16.43
CA TYR A 218 -12.45 -15.84 -16.61
C TYR A 218 -11.65 -16.17 -15.35
N ILE A 219 -10.51 -16.83 -15.55
CA ILE A 219 -9.53 -17.12 -14.53
C ILE A 219 -8.40 -16.12 -14.73
N ALA A 220 -8.17 -15.28 -13.74
CA ALA A 220 -7.12 -14.26 -13.75
C ALA A 220 -6.24 -14.42 -12.52
N GLU A 221 -5.13 -13.70 -12.47
CA GLU A 221 -4.21 -13.71 -11.33
C GLU A 221 -3.95 -12.28 -10.88
N ASP A 222 -3.91 -12.08 -9.56
CA ASP A 222 -3.50 -10.83 -8.93
C ASP A 222 -2.38 -11.05 -7.89
N ASP A 223 -2.00 -9.97 -7.21
CA ASP A 223 -0.96 -10.00 -6.17
C ASP A 223 -1.31 -10.90 -4.95
N THR A 224 -2.52 -11.49 -4.90
CA THR A 224 -3.00 -12.40 -3.85
C THR A 224 -3.22 -13.85 -4.29
N GLY A 225 -3.12 -14.14 -5.59
CA GLY A 225 -3.28 -15.49 -6.15
C GLY A 225 -4.19 -15.51 -7.38
N LEU A 226 -4.60 -16.72 -7.79
CA LEU A 226 -5.60 -16.89 -8.86
C LEU A 226 -6.96 -16.41 -8.39
N TYR A 227 -7.80 -15.96 -9.30
CA TYR A 227 -9.20 -15.75 -8.99
C TYR A 227 -10.12 -15.90 -10.19
N VAL A 228 -11.39 -16.19 -9.88
CA VAL A 228 -12.44 -16.52 -10.84
C VAL A 228 -13.42 -15.36 -10.96
N SER A 229 -13.72 -14.92 -12.19
CA SER A 229 -14.57 -13.76 -12.50
C SER A 229 -15.56 -14.08 -13.63
N LYS A 230 -16.82 -13.64 -13.51
CA LYS A 230 -17.82 -13.71 -14.61
C LYS A 230 -17.67 -12.58 -15.63
N GLN A 231 -16.94 -11.52 -15.27
CA GLN A 231 -16.71 -10.37 -16.15
C GLN A 231 -15.39 -10.53 -16.91
N ALA A 232 -15.43 -10.19 -18.20
CA ALA A 232 -14.25 -10.17 -19.05
C ALA A 232 -13.24 -9.16 -18.51
N GLN A 233 -12.04 -9.65 -18.19
CA GLN A 233 -10.95 -8.80 -17.74
C GLN A 233 -10.02 -8.46 -18.89
N THR A 234 -9.36 -7.30 -18.79
CA THR A 234 -8.29 -6.89 -19.74
C THR A 234 -7.10 -7.86 -19.76
N THR A 235 -6.87 -8.58 -18.66
CA THR A 235 -5.81 -9.59 -18.52
C THR A 235 -6.37 -10.80 -17.78
N PHE A 236 -6.44 -11.94 -18.46
CA PHE A 236 -6.84 -13.22 -17.86
C PHE A 236 -5.85 -14.31 -18.28
N LEU A 237 -5.75 -15.38 -17.50
CA LEU A 237 -4.92 -16.54 -17.83
C LEU A 237 -5.69 -17.49 -18.74
N ALA A 238 -6.94 -17.78 -18.38
CA ALA A 238 -7.81 -18.65 -19.13
C ALA A 238 -9.28 -18.21 -19.06
N GLN A 239 -10.03 -18.54 -20.10
CA GLN A 239 -11.48 -18.39 -20.17
C GLN A 239 -12.09 -19.78 -20.32
N VAL A 240 -13.04 -20.12 -19.46
CA VAL A 240 -13.73 -21.41 -19.44
C VAL A 240 -15.20 -21.21 -19.72
N GLN A 241 -15.76 -21.99 -20.63
CA GLN A 241 -17.18 -22.02 -20.93
C GLN A 241 -17.63 -23.47 -21.11
N TYR A 242 -18.87 -23.79 -20.76
CA TYR A 242 -19.44 -25.10 -21.04
C TYR A 242 -20.31 -25.07 -22.31
N ASP A 243 -19.98 -25.94 -23.27
CA ASP A 243 -20.76 -26.13 -24.48
C ASP A 243 -21.75 -27.28 -24.28
N LYS A 244 -23.03 -26.93 -24.11
CA LYS A 244 -24.11 -27.91 -23.90
C LYS A 244 -24.34 -28.84 -25.11
N THR A 245 -24.04 -28.37 -26.33
CA THR A 245 -24.26 -29.15 -27.55
C THR A 245 -23.23 -30.25 -27.69
N ARG A 246 -21.98 -29.98 -27.29
CA ARG A 246 -20.87 -30.96 -27.33
C ARG A 246 -20.64 -31.69 -26.02
N GLN A 247 -21.27 -31.23 -24.95
CA GLN A 247 -21.03 -31.66 -23.57
C GLN A 247 -19.58 -31.47 -23.07
N GLU A 248 -18.82 -30.59 -23.73
CA GLU A 248 -17.40 -30.32 -23.49
C GLU A 248 -17.16 -28.92 -22.91
N TYR A 249 -16.01 -28.74 -22.25
CA TYR A 249 -15.54 -27.44 -21.80
C TYR A 249 -14.68 -26.78 -22.87
N GLN A 250 -15.02 -25.54 -23.22
CA GLN A 250 -14.21 -24.68 -24.05
C GLN A 250 -13.25 -23.88 -23.17
N LEU A 251 -11.94 -24.09 -23.36
CA LEU A 251 -10.88 -23.41 -22.64
C LEU A 251 -10.06 -22.56 -23.62
N ALA A 252 -10.14 -21.24 -23.50
CA ALA A 252 -9.28 -20.32 -24.24
C ALA A 252 -8.17 -19.79 -23.34
N VAL A 253 -6.92 -20.10 -23.68
CA VAL A 253 -5.74 -19.66 -22.92
C VAL A 253 -5.19 -18.40 -23.57
N GLN A 254 -4.99 -17.33 -22.79
CA GLN A 254 -4.50 -16.05 -23.33
C GLN A 254 -2.97 -15.96 -23.31
N ALA A 255 -2.32 -16.55 -22.31
CA ALA A 255 -0.87 -16.47 -22.10
C ALA A 255 -0.19 -17.84 -22.26
N LEU A 256 0.91 -17.90 -23.01
CA LEU A 256 1.69 -19.13 -23.20
C LEU A 256 2.27 -19.62 -21.88
N HIS A 257 2.27 -20.94 -21.66
CA HIS A 257 2.85 -21.59 -20.47
C HIS A 257 2.22 -21.16 -19.14
N THR A 258 0.92 -20.81 -19.11
CA THR A 258 0.25 -20.47 -17.84
C THR A 258 -0.66 -21.57 -17.32
N VAL A 259 -1.18 -22.42 -18.20
CA VAL A 259 -2.09 -23.52 -17.87
C VAL A 259 -1.51 -24.85 -18.32
N HIS A 260 -1.40 -25.79 -17.40
CA HIS A 260 -0.93 -27.15 -17.62
C HIS A 260 -2.07 -28.14 -17.38
N LEU A 261 -2.10 -29.21 -18.16
CA LEU A 261 -2.94 -30.37 -17.88
C LEU A 261 -2.27 -31.26 -16.83
N ASP A 262 -3.04 -32.17 -16.23
CA ASP A 262 -2.55 -33.24 -15.33
C ASP A 262 -1.41 -34.08 -15.97
N SER A 263 -1.42 -34.22 -17.30
CA SER A 263 -0.33 -34.86 -18.06
C SER A 263 1.00 -34.08 -18.04
N GLY A 264 1.05 -32.90 -17.40
CA GLY A 264 2.17 -31.97 -17.42
C GLY A 264 2.31 -31.19 -18.74
N GLN A 265 1.39 -31.37 -19.69
CA GLN A 265 1.45 -30.69 -20.98
C GLN A 265 1.07 -29.20 -20.84
N PRO A 266 1.94 -28.27 -21.26
CA PRO A 266 1.60 -26.85 -21.29
C PRO A 266 0.62 -26.55 -22.42
N LEU A 267 -0.41 -25.78 -22.11
CA LEU A 267 -1.35 -25.26 -23.10
C LEU A 267 -0.80 -23.95 -23.69
N GLY A 268 -0.90 -23.84 -25.01
CA GLY A 268 -0.56 -22.63 -25.75
C GLY A 268 -1.76 -21.70 -25.94
N ALA A 269 -1.53 -20.54 -26.52
CA ALA A 269 -2.59 -19.55 -26.74
C ALA A 269 -3.55 -19.95 -27.89
N ARG A 270 -4.44 -20.90 -27.61
CA ARG A 270 -5.48 -21.40 -28.52
C ARG A 270 -6.72 -21.85 -27.75
N LEU A 271 -7.80 -22.10 -28.49
CA LEU A 271 -9.03 -22.69 -27.96
C LEU A 271 -8.89 -24.22 -27.88
N TYR A 272 -9.20 -24.78 -26.72
CA TYR A 272 -9.21 -26.20 -26.44
C TYR A 272 -10.62 -26.66 -26.09
N TYR A 273 -10.93 -27.90 -26.46
CA TYR A 273 -12.14 -28.60 -26.04
C TYR A 273 -11.71 -29.72 -25.11
N LEU A 274 -12.15 -29.65 -23.86
CA LEU A 274 -11.72 -30.55 -22.79
C LEU A 274 -12.91 -31.31 -22.22
N PRO A 275 -12.76 -32.62 -21.95
CA PRO A 275 -13.81 -33.41 -21.33
C PRO A 275 -13.95 -33.05 -19.83
N ARG A 276 -15.07 -33.47 -19.25
CA ARG A 276 -15.28 -33.41 -17.80
C ARG A 276 -14.22 -34.23 -17.06
N GLY A 277 -13.88 -33.82 -15.84
CA GLY A 277 -12.85 -34.41 -15.00
C GLY A 277 -11.43 -33.95 -15.32
N THR A 278 -11.24 -33.09 -16.32
CA THR A 278 -9.90 -32.58 -16.67
C THR A 278 -9.41 -31.61 -15.59
N GLN A 279 -8.22 -31.89 -15.04
CA GLN A 279 -7.55 -31.03 -14.08
C GLN A 279 -6.65 -30.00 -14.77
N LEU A 280 -6.71 -28.77 -14.26
CA LEU A 280 -5.95 -27.61 -14.73
C LEU A 280 -5.04 -27.12 -13.60
N HIS A 281 -3.74 -27.09 -13.88
CA HIS A 281 -2.71 -26.55 -13.00
C HIS A 281 -2.19 -25.24 -13.57
N PHE A 282 -1.96 -24.26 -12.72
CA PHE A 282 -1.52 -22.93 -13.14
C PHE A 282 -0.13 -22.64 -12.57
N ILE A 283 0.88 -22.34 -13.41
CA ILE A 283 2.28 -22.28 -12.96
C ILE A 283 2.51 -21.26 -11.84
N SER A 284 1.77 -20.14 -11.87
CA SER A 284 2.00 -19.01 -10.98
C SER A 284 1.37 -19.17 -9.60
N ALA A 285 0.58 -20.22 -9.35
CA ALA A 285 -0.08 -20.44 -8.08
C ALA A 285 -0.08 -21.92 -7.66
N GLN A 286 0.00 -22.19 -6.35
CA GLN A 286 -0.20 -23.54 -5.78
C GLN A 286 -1.69 -23.94 -5.77
N GLU A 287 -2.47 -23.52 -6.77
CA GLU A 287 -3.91 -23.76 -6.83
C GLU A 287 -4.25 -24.58 -8.07
N GLU A 288 -5.22 -25.48 -7.88
CA GLU A 288 -5.62 -26.48 -8.86
C GLU A 288 -7.13 -26.43 -9.03
N LEU A 289 -7.58 -26.46 -10.28
CA LEU A 289 -9.00 -26.42 -10.64
C LEU A 289 -9.34 -27.65 -11.49
N VAL A 290 -10.53 -28.20 -11.32
CA VAL A 290 -11.04 -29.35 -12.09
C VAL A 290 -12.33 -28.96 -12.79
N LEU A 291 -12.44 -29.37 -14.05
CA LEU A 291 -13.66 -29.23 -14.83
C LEU A 291 -14.67 -30.29 -14.36
N GLY A 292 -15.70 -29.89 -13.62
CA GLY A 292 -16.66 -30.76 -12.93
C GLY A 292 -17.82 -31.27 -13.76
#